data_AF-A0A8S3WXF4-F1
#
_entry.id   AF-A0A8S3WXF4-F1
#
_cell.length_a   1.000
_cell.length_b   1.000
_cell.length_c   1.000
_cell.angle_alpha   90.00
_cell.angle_beta   90.00
_cell.angle_gamma   90.00
#
_symmetry.space_group_name_H-M   'P 1'
#
loop_
_entity.id
_entity.type
_entity.pdbx_description
1 polymer ?
#
loop_
_entity_poly.entity_id
_entity_poly.type
_entity_poly.pdbx_seq_one_letter_code
_entity_poly.pdbx_strand_id
1 'polypeptide(L)'
;MGADHQSLLFHTQVRWLSRGKILSQIYELENETEMSLQSQGSDYAHLFKKEEWLAKLAYLTDIFAHLNELNRKMQGRNSNILTSSDKIESFRAKLELWISLATNGNNEMFPNVIAADIEQKVQALIVKHLKLLAEKMNFYFPKRDLQPMDWVRNPFSENIPFGHLPINEQEELM
;
A
#
# COMPACT_ATOMS: atom_id res chain seq x y z
N MET A 1 18.92 -20.92 15.64
CA MET A 1 19.33 -19.91 16.63
C MET A 1 19.63 -18.63 15.88
N GLY A 2 18.89 -17.55 16.21
CA GLY A 2 19.02 -16.21 15.63
C GLY A 2 17.81 -15.82 14.81
N ALA A 3 16.74 -15.36 15.47
CA ALA A 3 15.73 -14.56 14.77
C ALA A 3 16.31 -13.15 14.58
N ASP A 4 16.32 -12.63 13.35
CA ASP A 4 16.90 -11.32 13.00
C ASP A 4 16.18 -10.12 13.68
N HIS A 5 15.03 -10.37 14.31
CA HIS A 5 14.21 -9.35 14.93
C HIS A 5 14.24 -9.50 16.46
N GLN A 6 15.22 -8.86 17.10
CA GLN A 6 15.46 -8.92 18.54
C GLN A 6 14.53 -8.03 19.39
N SER A 7 13.68 -7.19 18.76
CA SER A 7 12.69 -6.36 19.46
C SER A 7 11.53 -5.92 18.55
N LEU A 8 10.30 -6.07 19.05
CA LEU A 8 9.09 -5.48 18.46
C LEU A 8 9.16 -3.96 18.66
N LEU A 9 9.48 -3.22 17.59
CA LEU A 9 9.44 -1.76 17.61
C LEU A 9 7.98 -1.29 17.59
N PHE A 10 7.39 -1.15 18.78
CA PHE A 10 6.00 -0.69 18.96
C PHE A 10 5.77 0.78 18.52
N HIS A 11 6.84 1.57 18.34
CA HIS A 11 6.73 3.00 18.05
C HIS A 11 7.60 3.43 16.86
N THR A 12 6.95 3.68 15.73
CA THR A 12 7.40 4.67 14.75
C THR A 12 6.42 5.84 14.77
N GLN A 13 6.88 7.07 14.54
CA GLN A 13 6.02 8.28 14.61
C GLN A 13 4.83 8.23 13.63
N VAL A 14 4.86 7.33 12.65
CA VAL A 14 3.78 7.05 11.71
C VAL A 14 3.07 5.75 12.12
N ARG A 15 1.99 5.89 12.91
CA ARG A 15 1.26 4.81 13.60
C ARG A 15 0.83 3.63 12.73
N TRP A 16 0.71 3.81 11.44
CA TRP A 16 0.26 2.77 10.52
C TRP A 16 1.42 2.03 9.84
N LEU A 17 2.59 2.67 9.69
CA LEU A 17 3.82 1.99 9.28
C LEU A 17 4.23 0.95 10.34
N SER A 18 4.09 1.28 11.63
CA SER A 18 4.34 0.30 12.70
C SER A 18 3.36 -0.86 12.67
N ARG A 19 2.07 -0.61 12.39
CA ARG A 19 1.06 -1.68 12.28
C ARG A 19 1.35 -2.66 11.14
N GLY A 20 1.70 -2.16 9.96
CA GLY A 20 2.08 -3.04 8.86
C GLY A 20 3.35 -3.85 9.16
N LYS A 21 4.34 -3.23 9.82
CA LYS A 21 5.56 -3.93 10.24
C LYS A 21 5.28 -5.02 11.27
N ILE A 22 4.41 -4.75 12.24
CA ILE A 22 3.98 -5.75 13.24
C ILE A 22 3.28 -6.92 12.55
N LEU A 23 2.40 -6.66 11.56
CA LEU A 23 1.74 -7.74 10.81
C LEU A 23 2.75 -8.61 10.07
N SER A 24 3.73 -8.01 9.37
CA SER A 24 4.80 -8.77 8.71
C SER A 24 5.58 -9.64 9.70
N GLN A 25 5.94 -9.09 10.86
CA GLN A 25 6.67 -9.85 11.89
C GLN A 25 5.85 -10.98 12.50
N ILE A 26 4.54 -10.77 12.73
CA ILE A 26 3.65 -11.82 13.24
C ILE A 26 3.50 -12.95 12.21
N TYR A 27 3.42 -12.61 10.92
CA TYR A 27 3.35 -13.60 9.85
C TYR A 27 4.67 -14.37 9.69
N GLU A 28 5.82 -13.68 9.72
CA GLU A 28 7.15 -14.32 9.64
C GLU A 28 7.43 -15.25 10.83
N LEU A 29 6.94 -14.91 12.02
CA LEU A 29 7.15 -15.65 13.26
C LEU A 29 5.85 -16.34 13.73
N GLU A 30 5.05 -16.85 12.80
CA GLU A 30 3.73 -17.41 13.13
C GLU A 30 3.81 -18.55 14.15
N ASN A 31 4.80 -19.44 14.02
CA ASN A 31 5.02 -20.57 14.91
C ASN A 31 5.48 -20.12 16.31
N GLU A 32 6.44 -19.19 16.37
CA GLU A 32 6.92 -18.62 17.63
C GLU A 32 5.83 -17.81 18.34
N THR A 33 5.03 -17.06 17.57
CA THR A 33 3.91 -16.29 18.10
C THR A 33 2.84 -17.22 18.66
N GLU A 34 2.51 -18.32 17.96
CA GLU A 34 1.62 -19.35 18.48
C GLU A 34 2.14 -19.92 19.80
N MET A 35 3.38 -20.42 19.83
CA MET A 35 3.99 -21.01 21.03
C MET A 35 4.02 -20.02 22.21
N SER A 36 4.35 -18.75 21.94
CA SER A 36 4.35 -17.71 22.95
C SER A 36 2.95 -17.49 23.52
N LEU A 37 1.92 -17.38 22.67
CA LEU A 37 0.53 -17.21 23.09
C LEU A 37 0.01 -18.42 23.88
N GLN A 38 0.37 -19.64 23.47
CA GLN A 38 0.04 -20.87 24.21
C GLN A 38 0.67 -20.85 25.60
N SER A 39 1.95 -20.47 25.71
CA SER A 39 2.66 -20.40 27.00
C SER A 39 2.05 -19.39 27.97
N GLN A 40 1.42 -18.34 27.43
CA GLN A 40 0.72 -17.31 28.19
C GLN A 40 -0.73 -17.67 28.52
N GLY A 41 -1.23 -18.82 28.06
CA GLY A 41 -2.63 -19.22 28.25
C GLY A 41 -3.62 -18.35 27.47
N SER A 42 -3.18 -17.72 26.37
CA SER A 42 -4.00 -16.81 25.59
C SER A 42 -4.99 -17.57 24.71
N ASP A 43 -6.26 -17.17 24.77
CA ASP A 43 -7.31 -17.69 23.90
C ASP A 43 -7.04 -17.41 22.42
N TYR A 44 -6.10 -16.54 22.03
CA TYR A 44 -5.80 -16.26 20.63
C TYR A 44 -4.88 -17.28 19.96
N ALA A 45 -4.20 -18.13 20.73
CA ALA A 45 -3.26 -19.11 20.18
C ALA A 45 -3.91 -20.06 19.15
N HIS A 46 -5.17 -20.46 19.39
CA HIS A 46 -5.89 -21.37 18.50
C HIS A 46 -6.18 -20.78 17.11
N LEU A 47 -6.04 -19.47 16.91
CA LEU A 47 -6.26 -18.82 15.61
C LEU A 47 -5.15 -19.16 14.62
N PHE A 48 -3.92 -19.36 15.08
CA PHE A 48 -2.78 -19.75 14.24
C PHE A 48 -2.88 -21.19 13.72
N LYS A 49 -3.82 -21.99 14.25
CA LYS A 49 -4.15 -23.33 13.73
C LYS A 49 -5.24 -23.31 12.65
N LYS A 50 -5.86 -22.16 12.39
CA LYS A 50 -6.94 -22.02 11.41
C LYS A 50 -6.38 -21.48 10.10
N GLU A 51 -6.42 -22.29 9.05
CA GLU A 51 -5.97 -21.93 7.70
C GLU A 51 -6.63 -20.63 7.21
N GLU A 52 -7.95 -20.48 7.39
CA GLU A 52 -8.67 -19.25 7.05
C GLU A 52 -8.11 -17.99 7.75
N TRP A 53 -7.62 -18.12 8.99
CA TRP A 53 -7.07 -17.00 9.73
C TRP A 53 -5.66 -16.65 9.24
N LEU A 54 -4.82 -17.66 8.99
CA LEU A 54 -3.49 -17.47 8.42
C LEU A 54 -3.56 -16.84 7.02
N ALA A 55 -4.51 -17.27 6.19
CA ALA A 55 -4.75 -16.67 4.87
C ALA A 55 -5.17 -15.19 4.96
N LYS A 56 -6.00 -14.82 5.97
CA LYS A 56 -6.34 -13.43 6.24
C LYS A 56 -5.13 -12.62 6.73
N LEU A 57 -4.29 -13.21 7.58
CA LEU A 57 -3.07 -12.58 8.07
C LEU A 57 -2.07 -12.35 6.92
N ALA A 58 -1.89 -13.34 6.03
CA ALA A 58 -1.08 -13.23 4.83
C ALA A 58 -1.55 -12.07 3.95
N TYR A 59 -2.86 -11.99 3.69
CA TYR A 59 -3.45 -10.90 2.92
C TYR A 59 -3.23 -9.53 3.56
N LEU A 60 -3.48 -9.41 4.87
CA LEU A 60 -3.25 -8.18 5.60
C LEU A 60 -1.78 -7.76 5.50
N THR A 61 -0.85 -8.71 5.66
CA THR A 61 0.58 -8.44 5.54
C THR A 61 0.92 -7.85 4.17
N ASP A 62 0.43 -8.46 3.08
CA ASP A 62 0.73 -7.98 1.73
C ASP A 62 0.08 -6.62 1.41
N ILE A 63 -1.20 -6.42 1.72
CA ILE A 63 -1.87 -5.13 1.42
C ILE A 63 -1.27 -3.98 2.24
N PHE A 64 -0.89 -4.23 3.50
CA PHE A 64 -0.20 -3.23 4.29
C PHE A 64 1.20 -2.95 3.76
N ALA A 65 1.93 -3.93 3.21
CA ALA A 65 3.20 -3.69 2.55
C ALA A 65 3.05 -2.73 1.36
N HIS A 66 2.03 -2.92 0.52
CA HIS A 66 1.72 -2.03 -0.60
C HIS A 66 1.34 -0.61 -0.15
N LEU A 67 0.51 -0.47 0.88
CA LEU A 67 0.12 0.82 1.45
C LEU A 67 1.31 1.55 2.09
N ASN A 68 2.15 0.81 2.83
CA ASN A 68 3.37 1.33 3.43
C ASN A 68 4.33 1.86 2.37
N GLU A 69 4.47 1.13 1.26
CA GLU A 69 5.30 1.56 0.14
C GLU A 69 4.77 2.83 -0.53
N LEU A 70 3.45 2.92 -0.78
CA LEU A 70 2.84 4.15 -1.29
C LEU A 70 3.18 5.35 -0.40
N ASN A 71 3.04 5.21 0.91
CA ASN A 71 3.32 6.30 1.82
C ASN A 71 4.79 6.64 1.97
N ARG A 72 5.69 5.66 1.98
CA ARG A 72 7.13 5.95 1.92
C ARG A 72 7.45 6.77 0.68
N LYS A 73 6.88 6.41 -0.48
CA LYS A 73 7.04 7.18 -1.71
C LYS A 73 6.48 8.59 -1.57
N MET A 74 5.35 8.79 -0.90
CA MET A 74 4.77 10.13 -0.67
C MET A 74 5.56 10.98 0.35
N GLN A 75 6.27 10.35 1.30
CA GLN A 75 7.02 11.03 2.37
C GLN A 75 8.50 11.31 2.03
N GLY A 76 8.95 10.99 0.81
CA GLY A 76 10.34 11.22 0.40
C GLY A 76 10.75 12.71 0.40
N ARG A 77 12.04 12.98 0.58
CA ARG A 77 12.61 14.33 0.36
C ARG A 77 12.26 14.77 -1.07
N ASN A 78 11.79 16.00 -1.22
CA ASN A 78 11.32 16.62 -2.47
C ASN A 78 9.95 16.12 -2.99
N SER A 79 9.12 15.44 -2.19
CA SER A 79 7.72 15.17 -2.58
C SER A 79 6.89 16.45 -2.49
N ASN A 80 6.22 16.80 -3.57
CA ASN A 80 5.27 17.92 -3.66
C ASN A 80 3.85 17.40 -3.98
N ILE A 81 2.87 18.31 -4.04
CA ILE A 81 1.47 17.93 -4.29
C ILE A 81 1.26 17.22 -5.63
N LEU A 82 1.99 17.59 -6.68
CA LEU A 82 1.89 17.00 -8.01
C LEU A 82 2.40 15.57 -8.01
N THR A 83 3.63 15.37 -7.54
CA THR A 83 4.26 14.04 -7.44
C THR A 83 3.51 13.10 -6.49
N SER A 84 2.95 13.62 -5.39
CA SER A 84 2.09 12.85 -4.49
C SER A 84 0.75 12.49 -5.15
N SER A 85 0.16 13.40 -5.94
CA SER A 85 -1.04 13.11 -6.72
C SER A 85 -0.79 12.01 -7.75
N ASP A 86 0.35 12.05 -8.45
CA ASP A 86 0.72 11.05 -9.46
C ASP A 86 0.92 9.66 -8.84
N LYS A 87 1.55 9.61 -7.65
CA LYS A 87 1.70 8.36 -6.88
C LYS A 87 0.36 7.77 -6.46
N ILE A 88 -0.59 8.61 -6.01
CA ILE A 88 -1.94 8.17 -5.65
C ILE A 88 -2.69 7.66 -6.88
N GLU A 89 -2.63 8.37 -8.01
CA GLU A 89 -3.33 7.95 -9.23
C GLU A 89 -2.74 6.66 -9.81
N SER A 90 -1.40 6.51 -9.78
CA SER A 90 -0.73 5.26 -10.11
C SER A 90 -1.19 4.10 -9.20
N PHE A 91 -1.35 4.35 -7.90
CA PHE A 91 -1.84 3.33 -6.98
C PHE A 91 -3.30 2.97 -7.22
N ARG A 92 -4.15 3.92 -7.60
CA ARG A 92 -5.53 3.64 -8.03
C ARG A 92 -5.58 2.73 -9.25
N ALA A 93 -4.79 3.03 -10.28
CA ALA A 93 -4.69 2.19 -11.45
C ALA A 93 -4.26 0.75 -11.09
N LYS A 94 -3.34 0.60 -10.14
CA LYS A 94 -2.97 -0.71 -9.59
C LYS A 94 -4.13 -1.39 -8.85
N LEU A 95 -4.88 -0.68 -8.02
CA LEU A 95 -6.04 -1.24 -7.33
C LEU A 95 -7.08 -1.77 -8.31
N GLU A 96 -7.40 -1.02 -9.37
CA GLU A 96 -8.33 -1.47 -10.41
C GLU A 96 -7.84 -2.75 -11.11
N LEU A 97 -6.55 -2.80 -11.45
CA LEU A 97 -5.91 -3.99 -12.00
C LEU A 97 -6.01 -5.17 -11.02
N TRP A 98 -5.69 -4.96 -9.74
CA TRP A 98 -5.72 -6.01 -8.72
C TRP A 98 -7.14 -6.52 -8.45
N ILE A 99 -8.16 -5.65 -8.49
CA ILE A 99 -9.56 -6.06 -8.38
C ILE A 99 -9.93 -6.99 -9.54
N SER A 100 -9.52 -6.65 -10.78
CA SER A 100 -9.77 -7.48 -11.96
C SER A 100 -9.09 -8.85 -11.84
N LEU A 101 -7.80 -8.88 -11.49
CA LEU A 101 -7.04 -10.12 -11.31
C LEU A 101 -7.61 -10.99 -10.19
N ALA A 102 -7.87 -10.42 -9.01
CA ALA A 102 -8.42 -11.14 -7.87
C ALA A 102 -9.85 -11.66 -8.16
N THR A 103 -10.65 -10.95 -8.97
CA THR A 103 -11.97 -11.46 -9.38
C THR A 103 -11.85 -12.73 -10.23
N ASN A 104 -10.77 -12.86 -11.00
CA ASN A 104 -10.44 -14.05 -11.78
C ASN A 104 -9.67 -15.11 -10.98
N GLY A 105 -9.49 -14.92 -9.66
CA GLY A 105 -8.74 -15.83 -8.80
C GLY A 105 -7.21 -15.69 -8.89
N ASN A 106 -6.69 -14.71 -9.62
CA ASN A 106 -5.25 -14.43 -9.68
C ASN A 106 -4.86 -13.45 -8.56
N ASN A 107 -3.98 -13.90 -7.67
CA ASN A 107 -3.49 -13.11 -6.53
C ASN A 107 -1.97 -12.84 -6.59
N GLU A 108 -1.37 -12.79 -7.79
CA GLU A 108 0.08 -12.57 -8.00
C GLU A 108 0.66 -11.34 -7.28
N MET A 109 -0.17 -10.33 -7.02
CA MET A 109 0.23 -9.12 -6.28
C MET A 109 0.39 -9.33 -4.78
N PHE A 110 -0.06 -10.48 -4.25
CA PHE A 110 -0.04 -10.84 -2.83
C PHE A 110 0.78 -12.13 -2.65
N PRO A 111 2.11 -12.04 -2.53
CA PRO A 111 2.98 -13.22 -2.49
C PRO A 111 2.73 -14.13 -1.28
N ASN A 112 2.43 -13.57 -0.10
CA ASN A 112 2.15 -14.37 1.10
C ASN A 112 0.82 -15.11 0.95
N VAL A 113 -0.15 -14.47 0.28
CA VAL A 113 -1.45 -15.07 -0.02
C VAL A 113 -1.35 -16.26 -0.96
N ILE A 114 -0.45 -16.22 -1.96
CA ILE A 114 -0.19 -17.36 -2.85
C ILE A 114 0.46 -18.52 -2.08
N ALA A 115 1.37 -18.21 -1.14
CA ALA A 115 2.04 -19.22 -0.34
C ALA A 115 1.10 -19.93 0.65
N ALA A 116 0.02 -19.26 1.09
CA ALA A 116 -0.91 -19.74 2.11
C ALA A 116 -2.06 -20.63 1.58
N ASP A 117 -2.09 -20.97 0.29
CA ASP A 117 -3.13 -21.77 -0.40
C ASP A 117 -4.58 -21.40 -0.03
N ILE A 118 -5.12 -20.40 -0.73
CA ILE A 118 -6.31 -19.65 -0.30
C ILE A 118 -7.60 -20.44 -0.45
N GLU A 119 -8.40 -20.50 0.61
CA GLU A 119 -9.81 -20.90 0.54
C GLU A 119 -10.67 -19.94 -0.29
N GLN A 120 -11.64 -20.47 -1.03
CA GLN A 120 -12.56 -19.68 -1.87
C GLN A 120 -13.32 -18.58 -1.10
N LYS A 121 -13.54 -18.76 0.22
CA LYS A 121 -14.16 -17.74 1.10
C LYS A 121 -13.25 -16.53 1.31
N VAL A 122 -11.95 -16.73 1.45
CA VAL A 122 -10.97 -15.63 1.62
C VAL A 122 -10.81 -14.87 0.31
N GLN A 123 -10.91 -15.55 -0.84
CA GLN A 123 -10.90 -14.88 -2.15
C GLN A 123 -12.02 -13.83 -2.27
N ALA A 124 -13.25 -14.20 -1.92
CA ALA A 124 -14.38 -13.28 -1.95
C ALA A 124 -14.17 -12.07 -1.00
N LEU A 125 -13.53 -12.30 0.14
CA LEU A 125 -13.18 -11.26 1.10
C LEU A 125 -12.14 -10.29 0.52
N ILE A 126 -11.08 -10.81 -0.13
CA ILE A 126 -10.03 -10.00 -0.77
C ILE A 126 -10.65 -9.06 -1.80
N VAL A 127 -11.46 -9.61 -2.73
CA VAL A 127 -12.11 -8.81 -3.78
C VAL A 127 -13.02 -7.73 -3.17
N LYS A 128 -13.81 -8.09 -2.16
CA LYS A 128 -14.67 -7.13 -1.45
C LYS A 128 -13.85 -6.02 -0.79
N HIS A 129 -12.76 -6.36 -0.12
CA HIS A 129 -11.91 -5.38 0.54
C HIS A 129 -11.21 -4.45 -0.45
N LEU A 130 -10.69 -4.97 -1.57
CA LEU A 130 -10.04 -4.13 -2.59
C LEU A 130 -11.00 -3.11 -3.21
N LYS A 131 -12.25 -3.52 -3.51
CA LYS A 131 -13.28 -2.58 -3.99
C LYS A 131 -13.56 -1.48 -2.97
N LEU A 132 -13.73 -1.84 -1.70
CA LEU A 132 -13.92 -0.88 -0.62
C LEU A 132 -12.71 0.06 -0.47
N LEU A 133 -11.49 -0.49 -0.59
CA LEU A 133 -10.27 0.30 -0.52
C LEU A 133 -10.19 1.31 -1.68
N ALA A 134 -10.54 0.91 -2.90
CA ALA A 134 -10.60 1.81 -4.06
C ALA A 134 -11.63 2.95 -3.84
N GLU A 135 -12.83 2.61 -3.34
CA GLU A 135 -13.84 3.61 -2.97
C GLU A 135 -13.31 4.59 -1.91
N LYS A 136 -12.65 4.09 -0.86
CA LYS A 136 -12.07 4.95 0.19
C LYS A 136 -10.91 5.79 -0.33
N MET A 137 -10.08 5.26 -1.24
CA MET A 137 -9.02 6.05 -1.89
C MET A 137 -9.62 7.19 -2.73
N ASN A 138 -10.77 6.97 -3.38
CA ASN A 138 -11.49 8.02 -4.12
C ASN A 138 -12.11 9.07 -3.19
N PHE A 139 -12.69 8.63 -2.08
CA PHE A 139 -13.29 9.51 -1.08
C PHE A 139 -12.26 10.40 -0.36
N TYR A 140 -11.15 9.82 0.10
CA TYR A 140 -10.15 10.56 0.89
C TYR A 140 -9.16 11.39 0.05
N PHE A 141 -8.96 11.03 -1.22
CA PHE A 141 -8.01 11.72 -2.11
C PHE A 141 -8.67 12.19 -3.41
N PRO A 142 -9.77 12.96 -3.37
CA PRO A 142 -10.53 13.32 -4.58
C PRO A 142 -9.62 13.89 -5.67
N LYS A 143 -9.93 13.56 -6.93
CA LYS A 143 -9.17 14.10 -8.07
C LYS A 143 -9.19 15.63 -7.99
N ARG A 144 -8.00 16.20 -7.91
CA ARG A 144 -7.80 17.65 -7.96
C ARG A 144 -7.52 18.04 -9.40
N ASP A 145 -8.11 19.14 -9.83
CA ASP A 145 -7.67 19.78 -11.05
C ASP A 145 -6.28 20.37 -10.80
N LEU A 146 -5.27 19.75 -11.41
CA LEU A 146 -3.88 20.16 -11.34
C LEU A 146 -3.38 20.63 -12.71
N GLN A 147 -4.26 20.75 -13.70
CA GLN A 147 -3.94 21.22 -15.05
C GLN A 147 -3.21 22.57 -15.05
N PRO A 148 -3.59 23.57 -14.21
CA PRO A 148 -2.86 24.84 -14.15
C PRO A 148 -1.39 24.71 -13.69
N MET A 149 -1.01 23.57 -13.12
CA MET A 149 0.33 23.28 -12.59
C MET A 149 1.06 22.22 -13.44
N ASP A 150 0.50 21.80 -14.58
CA ASP A 150 1.13 20.75 -15.41
C ASP A 150 2.43 21.21 -16.07
N TRP A 151 2.61 22.51 -16.29
CA TRP A 151 3.90 23.09 -16.70
C TRP A 151 5.04 22.77 -15.71
N VAL A 152 4.74 22.50 -14.43
CA VAL A 152 5.74 22.07 -13.43
C VAL A 152 6.17 20.63 -13.65
N ARG A 153 5.28 19.77 -14.18
CA ARG A 153 5.60 18.38 -14.53
C ARG A 153 6.35 18.28 -15.84
N ASN A 154 5.94 19.09 -16.81
CA ASN A 154 6.59 19.19 -18.09
C ASN A 154 6.47 20.63 -18.62
N PRO A 155 7.54 21.45 -18.47
CA PRO A 155 7.52 22.86 -18.88
C PRO A 155 7.46 23.04 -20.41
N PHE A 156 7.55 21.95 -21.18
CA PHE A 156 7.56 21.98 -22.64
C PHE A 156 6.37 21.27 -23.29
N SER A 157 5.44 20.67 -22.51
CA SER A 157 4.33 19.89 -23.08
C SER A 157 3.12 20.69 -23.53
N GLU A 158 2.94 21.92 -23.06
CA GLU A 158 1.82 22.75 -23.46
C GLU A 158 2.32 24.06 -24.02
N ASN A 159 1.55 24.64 -24.95
CA ASN A 159 1.68 26.04 -25.36
C ASN A 159 1.45 26.91 -24.11
N ILE A 160 2.49 27.09 -23.30
CA ILE A 160 2.52 28.08 -22.24
C ILE A 160 2.13 29.38 -22.95
N PRO A 161 1.07 30.08 -22.51
CA PRO A 161 0.79 31.39 -23.02
C PRO A 161 1.92 32.29 -22.50
N PHE A 162 3.06 32.29 -23.21
CA PHE A 162 4.21 33.14 -22.94
C PHE A 162 3.89 34.62 -23.05
N GLY A 163 2.65 34.98 -23.44
CA GLY A 163 2.17 36.36 -23.60
C GLY A 163 2.25 37.26 -22.36
N HIS A 164 2.71 36.76 -21.20
CA HIS A 164 2.96 37.57 -20.00
C HIS A 164 4.44 37.61 -19.56
N LEU A 165 5.32 36.82 -20.18
CA LEU A 165 6.75 36.81 -19.88
C LEU A 165 7.51 37.74 -20.85
N PRO A 166 8.47 38.55 -20.37
CA PRO A 166 9.37 39.30 -21.23
C PRO A 166 10.12 38.36 -22.19
N ILE A 167 10.37 38.80 -23.43
CA ILE A 167 11.05 38.01 -24.49
C ILE A 167 12.34 37.33 -23.98
N ASN A 168 13.11 38.02 -23.15
CA ASN A 168 14.39 37.52 -22.64
C ASN A 168 14.22 36.25 -21.79
N GLU A 169 13.13 36.15 -21.03
CA GLU A 169 12.83 34.97 -20.20
C GLU A 169 12.25 33.82 -21.04
N GLN A 170 11.69 34.12 -22.22
CA GLN A 170 11.24 33.08 -23.16
C GLN A 170 12.42 32.43 -23.88
N GLU A 171 13.45 33.20 -24.22
CA GLU A 171 14.66 32.70 -24.91
C GLU A 171 15.53 31.82 -24.01
N GLU A 172 15.60 32.10 -22.70
CA GLU A 172 16.36 31.27 -21.75
C GLU A 172 15.70 29.91 -21.44
N LEU A 173 14.41 29.76 -21.75
CA LEU A 173 13.66 28.54 -21.53
C LEU A 173 13.64 27.61 -22.75
N MET A 174 14.04 28.06 -23.96
CA MET A 174 14.19 27.20 -25.15
C MET A 174 15.52 26.44 -25.16
#